data_AF-A0A1I5HE05-F1
#
_entry.id   AF-A0A1I5HE05-F1
#
_cell.length_a   1.000
_cell.length_b   1.000
_cell.length_c   1.000
_cell.angle_alpha   90.00
_cell.angle_beta   90.00
_cell.angle_gamma   90.00
#
_symmetry.space_group_name_H-M   'P 1'
#
loop_
_entity.id
_entity.type
_entity.pdbx_description
1 polymer ?
#
loop_
_entity_poly.entity_id
_entity_poly.type
_entity_poly.pdbx_seq_one_letter_code
_entity_poly.pdbx_strand_id
1 'polypeptide(L)'
;MTRVRLLSGIVAAAIFATGCSAHPRAAAGMPADVRAFVAKRTQCDHFRGEEPYDAARAAELDRRMRATCAGTDAALARLKRIHHRDRSALRALAGFDARIE
;
A
#
# COMPACT_ATOMS: atom_id res chain seq x y z
N MET A 1 -33.51 -57.81 -14.01
CA MET A 1 -33.39 -56.76 -15.04
C MET A 1 -32.36 -55.75 -14.56
N THR A 2 -31.21 -55.78 -15.22
CA THR A 2 -29.99 -54.99 -14.97
C THR A 2 -30.21 -53.51 -15.27
N ARG A 3 -29.81 -52.61 -14.35
CA ARG A 3 -29.54 -51.21 -14.68
C ARG A 3 -28.22 -50.76 -14.05
N VAL A 4 -27.19 -50.96 -14.89
CA VAL A 4 -26.09 -50.07 -15.24
C VAL A 4 -25.60 -49.07 -14.18
N ARG A 5 -24.30 -49.24 -13.86
CA ARG A 5 -23.41 -48.35 -13.13
C ARG A 5 -23.31 -46.97 -13.79
N LEU A 6 -23.42 -45.90 -13.01
CA LEU A 6 -22.83 -44.60 -13.35
C LEU A 6 -21.74 -44.27 -12.34
N LEU A 7 -20.50 -44.44 -12.80
CA LEU A 7 -19.30 -43.87 -12.20
C LEU A 7 -19.27 -42.38 -12.56
N SER A 8 -19.66 -41.52 -11.62
CA SER A 8 -19.25 -40.11 -11.59
C SER A 8 -18.33 -39.99 -10.37
N GLY A 9 -17.01 -39.89 -10.51
CA GLY A 9 -16.32 -38.99 -11.42
C GLY A 9 -16.30 -37.61 -10.79
N ILE A 10 -15.23 -37.33 -10.04
CA ILE A 10 -14.53 -36.04 -9.81
C ILE A 10 -13.94 -36.07 -8.40
N VAL A 11 -12.67 -36.45 -8.31
CA VAL A 11 -11.81 -36.15 -7.17
C VAL A 11 -11.52 -34.65 -7.24
N ALA A 12 -12.25 -33.84 -6.47
CA ALA A 12 -11.95 -32.43 -6.29
C ALA A 12 -10.78 -32.29 -5.30
N ALA A 13 -9.56 -32.49 -5.79
CA ALA A 13 -8.35 -32.12 -5.06
C ALA A 13 -8.23 -30.57 -5.05
N ALA A 14 -8.83 -29.93 -4.05
CA ALA A 14 -8.64 -28.52 -3.79
C ALA A 14 -7.28 -28.32 -3.10
N ILE A 15 -6.23 -28.18 -3.90
CA ILE A 15 -4.94 -27.66 -3.46
C ILE A 15 -5.14 -26.17 -3.17
N PHE A 16 -5.47 -25.83 -1.92
CA PHE A 16 -5.40 -24.45 -1.45
C PHE A 16 -3.93 -24.07 -1.38
N ALA A 17 -3.42 -23.51 -2.47
CA ALA A 17 -2.13 -22.86 -2.54
C ALA A 17 -2.07 -21.81 -1.43
N THR A 18 -1.17 -22.04 -0.47
CA THR A 18 -0.84 -21.11 0.60
C THR A 18 -0.40 -19.80 -0.05
N GLY A 19 -1.26 -18.79 0.01
CA GLY A 19 -0.94 -17.44 -0.40
C GLY A 19 0.23 -16.95 0.44
N CYS A 20 1.40 -16.81 -0.16
CA CYS A 20 2.53 -16.16 0.46
C CYS A 20 2.18 -14.67 0.54
N SER A 21 1.54 -14.24 1.62
CA SER A 21 1.43 -12.82 1.95
C SER A 21 2.85 -12.32 2.22
N ALA A 22 3.52 -11.87 1.16
CA ALA A 22 4.75 -11.11 1.25
C ALA A 22 4.43 -9.82 2.00
N HIS A 23 4.44 -9.88 3.33
CA HIS A 23 4.49 -8.69 4.16
C HIS A 23 5.73 -7.91 3.70
N PRO A 24 5.60 -6.63 3.32
CA PRO A 24 6.76 -5.82 3.03
C PRO A 24 7.63 -5.84 4.27
N ARG A 25 8.72 -6.60 4.20
CA ARG A 25 9.72 -6.69 5.25
C ARG A 25 10.23 -5.27 5.39
N ALA A 26 9.80 -4.57 6.44
CA ALA A 26 10.28 -3.23 6.74
C ALA A 26 11.80 -3.29 6.60
N ALA A 27 12.31 -2.63 5.57
CA ALA A 27 13.63 -2.91 5.04
C ALA A 27 14.65 -2.76 6.17
N ALA A 28 15.25 -3.87 6.59
CA ALA A 28 16.34 -3.83 7.54
C ALA A 28 17.41 -2.90 6.95
N GLY A 29 17.64 -1.74 7.59
CA GLY A 29 18.57 -0.70 7.12
C GLY A 29 17.95 0.60 6.61
N MET A 30 16.62 0.74 6.47
CA MET A 30 16.02 2.03 6.08
C MET A 30 15.96 2.99 7.28
N PRO A 31 16.34 4.28 7.15
CA PRO A 31 16.25 5.27 8.22
C PRO A 31 14.82 5.40 8.79
N ALA A 32 14.71 5.60 10.11
CA ALA A 32 13.41 5.59 10.80
C ALA A 32 12.47 6.72 10.34
N ASP A 33 13.01 7.89 10.05
CA ASP A 33 12.28 9.04 9.53
C ASP A 33 11.77 8.80 8.09
N VAL A 34 12.56 8.12 7.26
CA VAL A 34 12.13 7.68 5.92
C VAL A 34 11.00 6.67 6.03
N ARG A 35 11.09 5.68 6.93
CA ARG A 35 10.00 4.72 7.16
C ARG A 35 8.72 5.41 7.63
N ALA A 36 8.83 6.35 8.57
CA ALA A 36 7.69 7.10 9.07
C ALA A 36 7.04 7.94 7.97
N PHE A 37 7.84 8.58 7.12
CA PHE A 37 7.35 9.31 5.96
C PHE A 37 6.62 8.40 4.96
N VAL A 38 7.23 7.28 4.58
CA VAL A 38 6.61 6.29 3.66
C VAL A 38 5.26 5.86 4.21
N ALA A 39 5.18 5.49 5.50
CA ALA A 39 3.93 5.03 6.11
C ALA A 39 2.82 6.11 6.09
N LYS A 40 3.18 7.38 6.33
CA LYS A 40 2.21 8.50 6.30
C LYS A 40 1.79 8.81 4.86
N ARG A 41 2.75 8.92 3.93
CA ARG A 41 2.49 9.30 2.54
C ARG A 41 1.74 8.21 1.78
N THR A 42 2.02 6.93 2.02
CA THR A 42 1.23 5.82 1.46
C THR A 42 -0.23 5.87 1.91
N GLN A 43 -0.53 6.24 3.16
CA GLN A 43 -1.93 6.43 3.58
C GLN A 43 -2.58 7.63 2.88
N CYS A 44 -1.85 8.73 2.71
CA CYS A 44 -2.35 9.86 1.92
C CYS A 44 -2.69 9.43 0.49
N ASP A 45 -1.76 8.78 -0.20
CA ASP A 45 -1.95 8.35 -1.59
C ASP A 45 -3.07 7.32 -1.72
N HIS A 46 -3.25 6.45 -0.71
CA HIS A 46 -4.40 5.56 -0.61
C HIS A 46 -5.71 6.35 -0.62
N PHE A 47 -5.91 7.28 0.31
CA PHE A 47 -7.15 8.06 0.41
C PHE A 47 -7.37 8.99 -0.79
N ARG A 48 -6.30 9.56 -1.37
CA ARG A 48 -6.38 10.38 -2.59
C ARG A 48 -6.88 9.61 -3.82
N GLY A 49 -6.66 8.29 -3.83
CA GLY A 49 -7.09 7.41 -4.92
C GLY A 49 -8.50 6.86 -4.76
N GLU A 50 -9.19 7.18 -3.66
CA GLU A 50 -10.52 6.65 -3.38
C GLU A 50 -11.64 7.53 -3.94
N GLU A 51 -12.75 6.90 -4.33
CA GLU A 51 -13.93 7.59 -4.86
C GLU A 51 -14.85 8.11 -3.74
N PRO A 52 -15.27 9.39 -3.78
CA PRO A 52 -16.25 9.95 -2.85
C PRO A 52 -17.69 9.63 -3.31
N TYR A 53 -18.07 8.35 -3.34
CA TYR A 53 -19.34 7.88 -3.91
C TYR A 53 -20.60 8.39 -3.18
N ASP A 54 -20.45 8.91 -1.96
CA ASP A 54 -21.50 9.63 -1.24
C ASP A 54 -20.92 10.76 -0.37
N ALA A 55 -21.80 11.59 0.20
CA ALA A 55 -21.42 12.73 1.02
C ALA A 55 -20.69 12.34 2.32
N ALA A 56 -21.04 11.21 2.93
CA ALA A 56 -20.41 10.74 4.15
C ALA A 56 -18.97 10.30 3.87
N ARG A 57 -18.75 9.57 2.78
CA ARG A 57 -17.44 9.14 2.32
C ARG A 57 -16.60 10.35 1.90
N ALA A 58 -17.17 11.31 1.17
CA ALA A 58 -16.48 12.53 0.80
C ALA A 58 -15.93 13.27 2.04
N ALA A 59 -16.76 13.45 3.07
CA ALA A 59 -16.35 14.10 4.31
C ALA A 59 -15.29 13.30 5.08
N GLU A 60 -15.34 11.97 5.04
CA GLU A 60 -14.31 11.12 5.64
C GLU A 60 -12.97 11.25 4.91
N LEU A 61 -12.96 11.07 3.59
CA LEU A 61 -11.76 11.18 2.76
C LEU A 61 -11.07 12.53 2.95
N ASP A 62 -11.85 13.61 2.97
CA ASP A 62 -11.35 14.96 3.22
C ASP A 62 -10.66 15.11 4.59
N ARG A 63 -11.25 14.56 5.67
CA ARG A 63 -10.60 14.51 6.99
C ARG A 63 -9.33 13.68 6.98
N ARG A 64 -9.36 12.50 6.34
CA ARG A 64 -8.22 11.58 6.26
C ARG A 64 -7.07 12.20 5.49
N MET A 65 -7.34 12.74 4.30
CA MET A 65 -6.36 13.44 3.47
C MET A 65 -5.75 14.62 4.22
N ARG A 66 -6.52 15.46 4.91
CA ARG A 66 -5.94 16.52 5.76
C ARG A 66 -4.97 15.99 6.81
N ALA A 67 -5.31 14.87 7.46
CA ALA A 67 -4.46 14.28 8.50
C ALA A 67 -3.19 13.63 7.94
N THR A 68 -3.26 12.98 6.77
CA THR A 68 -2.16 12.18 6.23
C THR A 68 -1.34 12.90 5.17
N CYS A 69 -1.94 13.81 4.39
CA CYS A 69 -1.25 14.50 3.30
C CYS A 69 -0.53 15.76 3.76
N ALA A 70 -1.07 16.50 4.74
CA ALA A 70 -0.50 17.78 5.13
C ALA A 70 0.98 17.67 5.58
N GLY A 71 1.82 18.54 5.02
CA GLY A 71 3.25 18.70 5.25
C GLY A 71 4.14 17.62 4.62
N THR A 72 3.57 16.70 3.85
CA THR A 72 4.33 15.60 3.24
C THR A 72 5.17 16.02 2.03
N ASP A 73 4.78 17.05 1.26
CA ASP A 73 5.61 17.58 0.16
C ASP A 73 6.90 18.21 0.70
N ALA A 74 6.77 19.05 1.73
CA ALA A 74 7.91 19.63 2.42
C ALA A 74 8.78 18.56 3.11
N ALA A 75 8.16 17.51 3.67
CA ALA A 75 8.89 16.40 4.27
C ALA A 75 9.67 15.59 3.23
N LEU A 76 9.08 15.30 2.07
CA LEU A 76 9.73 14.59 0.97
C LEU A 76 10.99 15.35 0.50
N ALA A 77 10.84 16.65 0.24
CA ALA A 77 11.95 17.50 -0.14
C ALA A 77 13.05 17.52 0.93
N ARG A 78 12.68 17.63 2.21
CA ARG A 78 13.62 17.60 3.33
C ARG A 78 14.37 16.27 3.42
N LEU A 79 13.66 15.15 3.35
CA LEU A 79 14.24 13.81 3.47
C LEU A 79 15.17 13.49 2.30
N LYS A 80 14.82 13.86 1.06
CA LYS A 80 15.70 13.73 -0.11
C LYS A 80 17.01 14.50 0.08
N ARG A 81 16.98 15.68 0.71
CA ARG A 81 18.20 16.46 1.03
C ARG A 81 19.03 15.82 2.14
N ILE A 82 18.41 15.45 3.26
CA ILE A 82 19.11 14.88 4.42
C ILE A 82 19.77 13.55 4.06
N HIS A 83 19.05 12.68 3.35
CA HIS A 83 19.50 11.33 2.99
C HIS A 83 20.15 11.25 1.60
N HIS A 84 20.67 12.37 1.06
CA HIS A 84 21.20 12.43 -0.32
C HIS A 84 22.36 11.44 -0.62
N ARG A 85 23.03 10.89 0.40
CA ARG A 85 24.08 9.87 0.27
C ARG A 85 23.60 8.45 0.55
N ASP A 86 22.39 8.28 1.08
CA ASP A 86 21.79 6.98 1.35
C ASP A 86 20.94 6.53 0.15
N ARG A 87 21.52 5.63 -0.66
CA ARG A 87 20.84 5.08 -1.83
C ARG A 87 19.58 4.29 -1.46
N SER A 88 19.50 3.69 -0.28
CA SER A 88 18.32 2.95 0.16
C SER A 88 17.16 3.90 0.47
N ALA A 89 17.45 5.00 1.17
CA ALA A 89 16.49 6.06 1.45
C ALA A 89 16.00 6.73 0.16
N LEU A 90 16.91 7.12 -0.73
CA LEU A 90 16.52 7.76 -2.00
C LEU A 90 15.65 6.87 -2.87
N ARG A 91 15.92 5.56 -2.93
CA ARG A 91 15.06 4.60 -3.64
C ARG A 91 13.65 4.55 -3.04
N ALA A 92 13.54 4.54 -1.71
CA ALA A 92 12.24 4.55 -1.04
C ALA A 92 11.46 5.85 -1.29
N LEU A 93 12.15 6.99 -1.40
CA LEU A 93 11.55 8.31 -1.60
C LEU A 93 11.27 8.65 -3.08
N ALA A 94 11.83 7.89 -4.03
CA ALA A 94 11.77 8.21 -5.45
C ALA A 94 10.36 8.09 -6.04
N GLY A 95 9.55 7.16 -5.54
CA GLY A 95 8.21 6.86 -6.07
C GLY A 95 7.11 7.84 -5.67
N PHE A 96 7.39 8.84 -4.83
CA PHE A 96 6.40 9.81 -4.38
C PHE A 96 6.45 11.10 -5.19
N ASP A 97 5.27 11.58 -5.59
CA ASP A 97 5.10 12.86 -6.28
C ASP A 97 5.61 14.04 -5.44
N ALA A 98 6.19 15.04 -6.08
CA ALA A 98 6.80 16.17 -5.37
C ALA A 98 5.78 17.21 -4.88
N ARG A 99 4.57 17.25 -5.49
CA ARG A 99 3.53 18.24 -5.21
C ARG A 99 2.15 17.60 -5.28
N ILE A 100 1.54 17.34 -4.13
CA ILE A 100 0.15 16.84 -4.02
C ILE A 100 -0.72 17.69 -3.09
N GLU A 101 -0.11 18.62 -2.35
CA GLU A 101 -0.79 19.56 -1.45
C GLU A 101 -1.12 20.88 -2.14
#